data_AF-A0A7J3DNX3-F1
#
_entry.id   AF-A0A7J3DNX3-F1
#
_cell.length_a   1.000
_cell.length_b   1.000
_cell.length_c   1.000
_cell.angle_alpha   90.00
_cell.angle_beta   90.00
_cell.angle_gamma   90.00
#
_symmetry.space_group_name_H-M   'P 1'
#
loop_
_entity.id
_entity.type
_entity.pdbx_description
1 polymer ?
#
loop_
_entity_poly.entity_id
_entity_poly.type
_entity_poly.pdbx_seq_one_letter_code
_entity_poly.pdbx_strand_id
1 'polypeptide(L)'
;MPPSWLEREIKLTREKTKKPFGVNLFMQNPRVEDLVKVLMKEKPPVVFTGGGNPLPVFPYLKMVGIKIIPVVPSPRLAKKMEENGADAVVVSGWEAGGHVGKNTLFSLLIETKKIVKIPIIAAGGIYDGKTAKSAFLLGAEGIQMGTRFLASKECIASEAYKRKIVEATMDDIEVILWNTGHPIRVIKNSWSEKIKKIEDKIFPEEIKAEKIAGSLGGQNVEEIPLLAGLSAAGISEIKSCATIIEEIVEELRTL
;
A
#
# COMPACT_ATOMS: atom_id res chain seq x y z
N MET A 1 -2.98 8.32 14.44
CA MET A 1 -1.87 9.30 14.51
C MET A 1 -2.44 10.72 14.59
N PRO A 2 -1.85 11.63 15.38
CA PRO A 2 -2.34 13.00 15.53
C PRO A 2 -1.97 13.89 14.32
N PRO A 3 -2.72 14.97 14.03
CA PRO A 3 -2.42 15.89 12.92
C PRO A 3 -1.04 16.55 13.01
N SER A 4 -0.59 16.88 14.23
CA SER A 4 0.75 17.45 14.47
C SER A 4 1.89 16.52 14.05
N TRP A 5 1.68 15.20 14.16
CA TRP A 5 2.66 14.23 13.67
C TRP A 5 2.77 14.28 12.15
N LEU A 6 1.63 14.31 11.43
CA LEU A 6 1.65 14.41 9.97
C LEU A 6 2.33 15.69 9.49
N GLU A 7 2.04 16.83 10.11
CA GLU A 7 2.69 18.10 9.79
C GLU A 7 4.21 18.02 9.96
N ARG A 8 4.67 17.40 11.05
CA ARG A 8 6.10 17.19 11.31
C ARG A 8 6.74 16.30 10.25
N GLU A 9 6.14 15.17 9.89
CA GLU A 9 6.71 14.23 8.92
C GLU A 9 6.80 14.84 7.51
N ILE A 10 5.82 15.67 7.10
CA ILE A 10 5.88 16.40 5.84
C ILE A 10 7.09 17.36 5.82
N LYS A 11 7.32 18.09 6.91
CA LYS A 11 8.47 19.01 7.04
C LYS A 11 9.80 18.27 7.02
N LEU A 12 9.93 17.19 7.80
CA LEU A 12 11.12 16.34 7.79
C LEU A 12 11.41 15.74 6.41
N THR A 13 10.38 15.37 5.65
CA THR A 13 10.55 14.87 4.27
C THR A 13 11.15 15.95 3.36
N ARG A 14 10.68 17.20 3.46
CA ARG A 14 11.19 18.35 2.67
C ARG A 14 12.60 18.79 3.05
N GLU A 15 13.03 18.51 4.28
CA GLU A 15 14.41 18.70 4.72
C GLU A 15 15.33 17.67 4.06
N LYS A 16 14.85 16.43 3.87
CA LYS A 16 15.63 15.32 3.30
C LYS A 16 15.67 15.31 1.78
N THR A 17 14.71 15.91 1.09
CA THR A 17 14.67 15.93 -0.39
C THR A 17 13.95 17.14 -0.97
N LYS A 18 14.38 17.55 -2.17
CA LYS A 18 13.66 18.51 -3.02
C LYS A 18 12.82 17.84 -4.11
N LYS A 19 12.89 16.51 -4.25
CA LYS A 19 12.09 15.74 -5.19
C LYS A 19 10.64 15.60 -4.69
N PRO A 20 9.65 15.36 -5.57
CA PRO A 20 8.27 15.13 -5.17
C PRO A 20 8.12 13.93 -4.22
N PHE A 21 7.13 14.01 -3.32
CA PHE A 21 6.72 12.92 -2.43
C PHE A 21 5.19 12.86 -2.34
N GLY A 22 4.66 11.75 -1.85
CA GLY A 22 3.22 11.56 -1.62
C GLY A 22 2.90 11.30 -0.15
N VAL A 23 1.66 11.60 0.25
CA VAL A 23 1.11 11.23 1.56
C VAL A 23 -0.06 10.27 1.37
N ASN A 24 -0.06 9.14 2.07
CA ASN A 24 -1.20 8.21 2.06
C ASN A 24 -2.18 8.56 3.20
N LEU A 25 -3.41 8.93 2.84
CA LEU A 25 -4.51 9.21 3.75
C LEU A 25 -5.43 7.99 3.87
N PHE A 26 -5.48 7.40 5.07
CA PHE A 26 -6.42 6.35 5.41
C PHE A 26 -7.78 6.96 5.75
N MET A 27 -8.80 6.73 4.92
CA MET A 27 -10.09 7.41 5.00
C MET A 27 -10.91 7.04 6.25
N GLN A 28 -10.69 5.84 6.79
CA GLN A 28 -11.29 5.38 8.04
C GLN A 28 -10.57 5.88 9.30
N ASN A 29 -9.56 6.75 9.17
CA ASN A 29 -8.94 7.37 10.33
C ASN A 29 -9.96 8.28 11.05
N PRO A 30 -10.20 8.11 12.36
CA PRO A 30 -11.15 8.93 13.11
C PRO A 30 -10.88 10.44 13.06
N ARG A 31 -9.64 10.83 12.70
CA ARG A 31 -9.19 12.23 12.57
C ARG A 31 -9.00 12.66 11.13
N VAL A 32 -9.62 11.99 10.16
CA VAL A 32 -9.42 12.26 8.71
C VAL A 32 -9.64 13.73 8.35
N GLU A 33 -10.65 14.38 8.95
CA GLU A 33 -10.92 15.82 8.70
C GLU A 33 -9.76 16.71 9.13
N ASP A 34 -9.19 16.47 10.30
CA ASP A 34 -8.04 17.25 10.79
C ASP A 34 -6.78 16.97 9.96
N LEU A 35 -6.60 15.73 9.51
CA LEU A 35 -5.50 15.37 8.61
C LEU A 35 -5.64 16.08 7.25
N VAL A 36 -6.86 16.21 6.72
CA VAL A 36 -7.12 16.97 5.49
C VAL A 36 -6.76 18.44 5.66
N LYS A 37 -7.08 19.07 6.81
CA LYS A 37 -6.66 20.45 7.10
C LYS A 37 -5.13 20.60 7.06
N VAL A 38 -4.39 19.64 7.61
CA VAL A 38 -2.92 19.62 7.54
C VAL A 38 -2.45 19.49 6.08
N LEU A 39 -3.04 18.59 5.30
CA LEU A 39 -2.71 18.44 3.87
C LEU A 39 -2.97 19.72 3.08
N MET A 40 -4.09 20.41 3.34
CA MET A 40 -4.40 21.68 2.68
C MET A 40 -3.42 22.79 3.03
N LYS A 41 -2.90 22.80 4.27
CA LYS A 41 -1.89 23.75 4.74
C LYS A 41 -0.52 23.46 4.12
N GLU A 42 -0.06 22.22 4.25
CA GLU A 42 1.30 21.81 3.88
C GLU A 42 1.46 21.52 2.38
N LYS A 43 0.35 21.25 1.67
CA LYS A 43 0.27 21.06 0.21
C LYS A 43 1.33 20.09 -0.33
N PRO A 44 1.37 18.82 0.11
CA PRO A 44 2.23 17.83 -0.52
C PRO A 44 1.84 17.65 -1.99
N PRO A 45 2.77 17.32 -2.91
CA PRO A 45 2.46 17.21 -4.34
C PRO A 45 1.34 16.21 -4.67
N VAL A 46 1.32 15.08 -3.94
CA VAL A 46 0.39 13.97 -4.18
C VAL A 46 -0.21 13.49 -2.86
N VAL A 47 -1.51 13.18 -2.87
CA VAL A 47 -2.19 12.42 -1.82
C VAL A 47 -2.74 11.13 -2.40
N PHE A 48 -2.31 10.01 -1.82
CA PHE A 48 -2.93 8.72 -2.03
C PHE A 48 -4.06 8.52 -1.02
N THR A 49 -5.13 7.83 -1.41
CA THR A 49 -6.23 7.53 -0.47
C THR A 49 -6.55 6.05 -0.47
N GLY A 50 -6.67 5.45 0.72
CA GLY A 50 -7.10 4.06 0.89
C GLY A 50 -8.09 3.89 2.05
N GLY A 51 -8.68 2.71 2.18
CA GLY A 51 -9.50 2.34 3.33
C GLY A 51 -10.78 3.16 3.52
N GLY A 52 -11.60 3.31 2.47
CA GLY A 52 -12.89 3.99 2.54
C GLY A 52 -13.23 4.77 1.27
N ASN A 53 -14.29 5.57 1.32
CA ASN A 53 -14.70 6.45 0.22
C ASN A 53 -13.96 7.80 0.30
N PRO A 54 -13.07 8.14 -0.65
CA PRO A 54 -12.30 9.38 -0.60
C PRO A 54 -13.01 10.57 -1.26
N LEU A 55 -14.13 10.36 -1.94
CA LEU A 55 -14.82 11.42 -2.68
C LEU A 55 -15.16 12.67 -1.85
N PRO A 56 -15.56 12.57 -0.56
CA PRO A 56 -15.82 13.75 0.25
C PRO A 56 -14.62 14.69 0.42
N VAL A 57 -13.38 14.18 0.32
CA VAL A 57 -12.17 15.00 0.50
C VAL A 57 -11.61 15.58 -0.80
N PHE A 58 -12.07 15.08 -1.96
CA PHE A 58 -11.55 15.50 -3.26
C PHE A 58 -11.64 17.02 -3.51
N PRO A 59 -12.79 17.69 -3.28
CA PRO A 59 -12.90 19.12 -3.53
C PRO A 59 -11.86 19.95 -2.76
N TYR A 60 -11.63 19.59 -1.49
CA TYR A 60 -10.68 20.28 -0.61
C TYR A 60 -9.24 20.14 -1.08
N LEU A 61 -8.83 18.93 -1.47
CA LEU A 61 -7.48 18.65 -1.97
C LEU A 61 -7.25 19.32 -3.34
N LYS A 62 -8.25 19.30 -4.23
CA LYS A 62 -8.17 19.97 -5.54
C LYS A 62 -8.06 21.48 -5.42
N MET A 63 -8.79 22.09 -4.47
CA MET A 63 -8.77 23.54 -4.25
C MET A 63 -7.37 24.09 -3.95
N VAL A 64 -6.49 23.27 -3.37
CA VAL A 64 -5.10 23.65 -3.07
C VAL A 64 -4.07 23.07 -4.05
N GLY A 65 -4.52 22.47 -5.16
CA GLY A 65 -3.67 21.95 -6.23
C GLY A 65 -2.97 20.63 -5.93
N ILE A 66 -3.45 19.85 -4.94
CA ILE A 66 -2.89 18.53 -4.62
C ILE A 66 -3.40 17.51 -5.64
N LYS A 67 -2.49 16.68 -6.17
CA LYS A 67 -2.84 15.55 -7.04
C LYS A 67 -3.41 14.39 -6.22
N ILE A 68 -4.50 13.80 -6.68
CA ILE A 68 -5.23 12.77 -5.91
C ILE A 68 -5.18 11.44 -6.62
N ILE A 69 -4.64 10.43 -5.94
CA ILE A 69 -4.44 9.09 -6.48
C ILE A 69 -5.06 8.03 -5.54
N PRO A 70 -6.34 7.70 -5.69
CA PRO A 70 -6.99 6.68 -4.87
C PRO A 70 -6.50 5.27 -5.20
N VAL A 71 -6.40 4.43 -4.16
CA VAL A 71 -6.15 3.00 -4.25
C VAL A 71 -7.48 2.26 -4.34
N VAL A 72 -7.67 1.47 -5.38
CA VAL A 72 -8.94 0.81 -5.70
C VAL A 72 -8.77 -0.69 -5.99
N PRO A 73 -9.69 -1.56 -5.53
CA PRO A 73 -9.62 -3.00 -5.73
C PRO A 73 -10.45 -3.51 -6.94
N SER A 74 -11.05 -2.63 -7.74
CA SER A 74 -11.90 -3.03 -8.87
C SER A 74 -11.93 -2.00 -10.00
N PRO A 75 -12.20 -2.42 -11.26
CA PRO A 75 -12.33 -1.52 -12.40
C PRO A 75 -13.45 -0.50 -12.20
N ARG A 76 -14.59 -0.95 -11.66
CA ARG A 76 -15.76 -0.08 -11.39
C ARG A 76 -15.40 1.07 -10.45
N LEU A 77 -14.64 0.80 -9.39
CA LEU A 77 -14.21 1.83 -8.47
C LEU A 77 -13.17 2.74 -9.11
N ALA A 78 -12.24 2.21 -9.91
CA ALA A 78 -11.29 3.01 -10.68
C ALA A 78 -12.02 4.00 -11.60
N LYS A 79 -13.04 3.53 -12.33
CA LYS A 79 -13.88 4.37 -13.19
C LYS A 79 -14.61 5.45 -12.40
N LYS A 80 -15.20 5.08 -11.25
CA LYS A 80 -15.85 6.04 -10.36
C LYS A 80 -14.89 7.13 -9.89
N MET A 81 -13.65 6.78 -9.56
CA MET A 81 -12.64 7.75 -9.13
C MET A 81 -12.25 8.69 -10.27
N GLU A 82 -12.08 8.17 -11.48
CA GLU A 82 -11.85 8.97 -12.69
C GLU A 82 -12.98 9.97 -12.95
N GLU A 83 -14.24 9.52 -12.91
CA GLU A 83 -15.41 10.37 -13.15
C GLU A 83 -15.55 11.51 -12.13
N ASN A 84 -14.97 11.33 -10.94
CA ASN A 84 -14.91 12.34 -9.89
C ASN A 84 -13.58 13.13 -9.91
N GLY A 85 -12.77 12.95 -10.95
CA GLY A 85 -11.55 13.69 -11.26
C GLY A 85 -10.35 13.33 -10.39
N ALA A 86 -10.14 12.05 -10.11
CA ALA A 86 -8.82 11.57 -9.71
C ALA A 86 -7.79 11.83 -10.83
N ASP A 87 -6.54 12.12 -10.46
CA ASP A 87 -5.45 12.40 -11.42
C ASP A 87 -4.81 11.12 -11.97
N ALA A 88 -4.83 10.06 -11.19
CA ALA A 88 -4.42 8.70 -11.54
C ALA A 88 -5.12 7.72 -10.58
N VAL A 89 -5.01 6.41 -10.79
CA VAL A 89 -5.52 5.39 -9.87
C VAL A 89 -4.45 4.35 -9.58
N VAL A 90 -4.32 3.97 -8.31
CA VAL A 90 -3.58 2.75 -7.95
C VAL A 90 -4.56 1.59 -7.97
N VAL A 91 -4.28 0.61 -8.80
CA VAL A 91 -5.06 -0.61 -8.91
C VAL A 91 -4.32 -1.69 -8.13
N SER A 92 -4.87 -2.09 -6.98
CA SER A 92 -4.20 -3.02 -6.05
C SER A 92 -4.79 -4.42 -6.15
N GLY A 93 -3.97 -5.37 -6.60
CA GLY A 93 -4.33 -6.77 -6.72
C GLY A 93 -4.34 -7.51 -5.39
N TRP A 94 -4.92 -8.71 -5.43
CA TRP A 94 -5.01 -9.68 -4.34
C TRP A 94 -3.65 -10.03 -3.72
N GLU A 95 -2.59 -9.95 -4.51
CA GLU A 95 -1.21 -10.27 -4.15
C GLU A 95 -0.58 -9.25 -3.19
N ALA A 96 -1.20 -8.07 -3.01
CA ALA A 96 -0.71 -7.02 -2.13
C ALA A 96 -0.70 -7.43 -0.64
N GLY A 97 0.13 -6.76 0.15
CA GLY A 97 0.16 -6.91 1.61
C GLY A 97 -0.84 -5.98 2.30
N GLY A 98 -1.22 -6.31 3.54
CA GLY A 98 -2.21 -5.52 4.28
C GLY A 98 -3.64 -5.81 3.78
N HIS A 99 -4.52 -4.81 3.79
CA HIS A 99 -5.90 -4.99 3.35
C HIS A 99 -5.98 -5.32 1.86
N VAL A 100 -6.69 -6.40 1.52
CA VAL A 100 -6.73 -6.92 0.14
C VAL A 100 -8.14 -6.94 -0.43
N GLY A 101 -8.23 -6.73 -1.76
CA GLY A 101 -9.46 -6.88 -2.54
C GLY A 101 -9.81 -8.35 -2.77
N LYS A 102 -10.43 -8.69 -3.91
CA LYS A 102 -10.63 -10.10 -4.33
C LYS A 102 -10.03 -10.42 -5.70
N ASN A 103 -9.66 -9.39 -6.45
CA ASN A 103 -9.22 -9.53 -7.84
C ASN A 103 -7.69 -9.60 -7.90
N THR A 104 -7.15 -10.56 -8.64
CA THR A 104 -5.71 -10.67 -8.91
C THR A 104 -5.24 -9.52 -9.80
N LEU A 105 -4.00 -9.04 -9.61
CA LEU A 105 -3.48 -7.89 -10.36
C LEU A 105 -3.54 -8.12 -11.87
N PHE A 106 -3.24 -9.34 -12.33
CA PHE A 106 -3.25 -9.69 -13.75
C PHE A 106 -4.58 -9.37 -14.43
N SER A 107 -5.68 -9.92 -13.90
CA SER A 107 -7.02 -9.70 -14.47
C SER A 107 -7.52 -8.29 -14.21
N LEU A 108 -7.23 -7.77 -13.01
CA LEU A 108 -7.69 -6.47 -12.57
C LEU A 108 -7.14 -5.34 -13.44
N LEU A 109 -5.88 -5.42 -13.85
CA LEU A 109 -5.24 -4.39 -14.67
C LEU A 109 -5.82 -4.35 -16.09
N ILE A 110 -5.98 -5.52 -16.73
CA ILE A 110 -6.59 -5.66 -18.07
C ILE A 110 -8.00 -5.07 -18.09
N GLU A 111 -8.85 -5.46 -17.14
CA GLU A 111 -10.23 -4.98 -17.09
C GLU A 111 -10.32 -3.49 -16.75
N THR A 112 -9.40 -2.97 -15.94
CA THR A 112 -9.37 -1.53 -15.63
C THR A 112 -8.96 -0.71 -16.84
N LYS A 113 -7.96 -1.15 -17.62
CA LYS A 113 -7.48 -0.42 -18.80
C LYS A 113 -8.55 -0.27 -19.89
N LYS A 114 -9.54 -1.18 -19.95
CA LYS A 114 -10.66 -1.08 -20.91
C LYS A 114 -11.58 0.11 -20.66
N ILE A 115 -11.69 0.60 -19.42
CA ILE A 115 -12.73 1.58 -19.04
C ILE A 115 -12.17 2.87 -18.42
N VAL A 116 -10.92 2.87 -17.97
CA VAL A 116 -10.23 4.02 -17.37
C VAL A 116 -9.22 4.61 -18.35
N LYS A 117 -9.21 5.93 -18.49
CA LYS A 117 -8.35 6.72 -19.38
C LYS A 117 -7.23 7.45 -18.63
N ILE A 118 -7.43 7.81 -17.36
CA ILE A 118 -6.36 8.37 -16.52
C ILE A 118 -5.26 7.32 -16.25
N PRO A 119 -4.02 7.75 -15.91
CA PRO A 119 -2.91 6.84 -15.67
C PRO A 119 -3.23 5.80 -14.58
N ILE A 120 -2.84 4.54 -14.85
CA ILE A 120 -3.02 3.42 -13.93
C ILE A 120 -1.68 3.02 -13.32
N ILE A 121 -1.60 2.96 -11.99
CA ILE A 121 -0.45 2.49 -11.24
C ILE A 121 -0.77 1.09 -10.70
N ALA A 122 0.03 0.08 -11.05
CA ALA A 122 -0.17 -1.29 -10.60
C ALA A 122 0.43 -1.53 -9.22
N ALA A 123 -0.30 -2.22 -8.33
CA ALA A 123 0.20 -2.59 -7.00
C ALA A 123 -0.16 -4.03 -6.64
N GLY A 124 0.76 -4.72 -5.95
CA GLY A 124 0.60 -6.11 -5.48
C GLY A 124 1.42 -7.10 -6.30
N GLY A 125 2.25 -7.90 -5.64
CA GLY A 125 3.09 -8.90 -6.32
C GLY A 125 4.29 -8.37 -7.12
N ILE A 126 4.52 -7.05 -7.14
CA ILE A 126 5.63 -6.41 -7.86
C ILE A 126 6.82 -6.19 -6.91
N TYR A 127 8.02 -6.64 -7.28
CA TYR A 127 9.22 -6.53 -6.44
C TYR A 127 10.56 -6.46 -7.20
N ASP A 128 10.58 -6.71 -8.51
CA ASP A 128 11.77 -6.70 -9.38
C ASP A 128 11.41 -6.17 -10.78
N GLY A 129 12.37 -6.12 -11.70
CA GLY A 129 12.16 -5.62 -13.06
C GLY A 129 11.28 -6.53 -13.91
N LYS A 130 11.31 -7.85 -13.71
CA LYS A 130 10.43 -8.79 -14.44
C LYS A 130 8.96 -8.59 -14.09
N THR A 131 8.64 -8.50 -12.81
CA THR A 131 7.28 -8.24 -12.32
C THR A 131 6.82 -6.82 -12.67
N ALA A 132 7.72 -5.83 -12.62
CA ALA A 132 7.43 -4.47 -13.09
C ALA A 132 7.14 -4.45 -14.60
N LYS A 133 7.97 -5.10 -15.42
CA LYS A 133 7.78 -5.19 -16.87
C LYS A 133 6.45 -5.84 -17.22
N SER A 134 6.08 -6.89 -16.48
CA SER A 134 4.79 -7.57 -16.65
C SER A 134 3.62 -6.61 -16.39
N ALA A 135 3.69 -5.78 -15.36
CA ALA A 135 2.68 -4.76 -15.09
C ALA A 135 2.60 -3.71 -16.21
N PHE A 136 3.74 -3.22 -16.72
CA PHE A 136 3.75 -2.27 -17.83
C PHE A 136 3.18 -2.88 -19.12
N LEU A 137 3.51 -4.14 -19.44
CA LEU A 137 2.96 -4.87 -20.60
C LEU A 137 1.43 -5.02 -20.53
N LEU A 138 0.88 -5.14 -19.32
CA LEU A 138 -0.56 -5.22 -19.08
C LEU A 138 -1.26 -3.86 -19.09
N GLY A 139 -0.53 -2.76 -19.33
CA GLY A 139 -1.09 -1.42 -19.55
C GLY A 139 -1.02 -0.47 -18.35
N ALA A 140 -0.25 -0.82 -17.30
CA ALA A 140 0.10 0.14 -16.26
C ALA A 140 1.06 1.22 -16.79
N GLU A 141 1.03 2.39 -16.18
CA GLU A 141 1.91 3.55 -16.46
C GLU A 141 2.79 3.88 -15.23
N GLY A 142 2.64 3.12 -14.15
CA GLY A 142 3.49 3.15 -12.98
C GLY A 142 3.32 1.88 -12.14
N ILE A 143 4.22 1.68 -11.19
CA ILE A 143 4.17 0.57 -10.23
C ILE A 143 4.27 1.10 -8.79
N GLN A 144 3.64 0.41 -7.85
CA GLN A 144 3.73 0.68 -6.43
C GLN A 144 4.11 -0.60 -5.67
N MET A 145 5.20 -0.53 -4.92
CA MET A 145 5.72 -1.66 -4.15
C MET A 145 5.68 -1.35 -2.65
N GLY A 146 5.10 -2.25 -1.86
CA GLY A 146 5.13 -2.16 -0.39
C GLY A 146 6.20 -3.08 0.19
N THR A 147 5.96 -4.38 0.08
CA THR A 147 6.81 -5.44 0.64
C THR A 147 8.29 -5.32 0.28
N ARG A 148 8.62 -4.97 -0.98
CA ARG A 148 10.00 -4.77 -1.44
C ARG A 148 10.72 -3.66 -0.68
N PHE A 149 10.02 -2.58 -0.33
CA PHE A 149 10.57 -1.47 0.45
C PHE A 149 10.49 -1.69 1.96
N LEU A 150 9.70 -2.64 2.46
CA LEU A 150 9.84 -3.08 3.85
C LEU A 150 11.20 -3.76 4.07
N ALA A 151 11.67 -4.54 3.10
CA ALA A 151 13.01 -5.13 3.08
C ALA A 151 14.07 -4.18 2.50
N SER A 152 14.09 -2.92 2.98
CA SER A 152 15.15 -1.95 2.67
C SER A 152 15.93 -1.49 3.89
N LYS A 153 17.16 -0.98 3.67
CA LYS A 153 18.03 -0.47 4.74
C LYS A 153 17.42 0.75 5.43
N GLU A 154 16.78 1.63 4.67
CA GLU A 154 16.19 2.89 5.13
C GLU A 154 14.83 2.69 5.82
N CYS A 155 14.19 1.54 5.66
CA CYS A 155 12.94 1.24 6.33
C CYS A 155 13.16 1.13 7.85
N ILE A 156 12.28 1.79 8.61
CA ILE A 156 12.29 1.80 10.08
C ILE A 156 11.74 0.51 10.72
N ALA A 157 11.31 -0.46 9.91
CA ALA A 157 10.89 -1.76 10.39
C ALA A 157 12.02 -2.47 11.15
N SER A 158 11.68 -3.25 12.17
CA SER A 158 12.67 -4.02 12.92
C SER A 158 13.41 -4.99 11.99
N GLU A 159 14.70 -5.23 12.27
CA GLU A 159 15.50 -6.17 11.49
C GLU A 159 14.91 -7.58 11.49
N ALA A 160 14.21 -7.96 12.55
CA ALA A 160 13.46 -9.22 12.61
C ALA A 160 12.31 -9.25 11.58
N TYR A 161 11.59 -8.15 11.37
CA TYR A 161 10.54 -8.06 10.36
C TYR A 161 11.17 -8.16 8.95
N LYS A 162 12.25 -7.41 8.69
CA LYS A 162 12.95 -7.48 7.39
C LYS A 162 13.43 -8.90 7.09
N ARG A 163 13.97 -9.61 8.08
CA ARG A 163 14.36 -11.04 7.94
C ARG A 163 13.17 -11.94 7.62
N LYS A 164 12.04 -11.80 8.35
CA LYS A 164 10.81 -12.56 8.05
C LYS A 164 10.35 -12.36 6.60
N ILE A 165 10.52 -11.17 6.03
CA ILE A 165 10.18 -10.92 4.61
C ILE A 165 11.12 -11.68 3.68
N VAL A 166 12.43 -11.63 3.95
CA VAL A 166 13.46 -12.26 3.11
C VAL A 166 13.42 -13.79 3.19
N GLU A 167 13.01 -14.33 4.33
CA GLU A 167 12.93 -15.77 4.57
C GLU A 167 11.58 -16.38 4.15
N ALA A 168 10.54 -15.57 3.95
CA ALA A 168 9.20 -16.04 3.65
C ALA A 168 9.12 -16.69 2.26
N THR A 169 8.49 -17.85 2.20
CA THR A 169 8.05 -18.49 0.96
C THR A 169 6.59 -18.13 0.65
N MET A 170 6.06 -18.57 -0.50
CA MET A 170 4.64 -18.37 -0.81
C MET A 170 3.73 -19.06 0.21
N ASP A 171 4.14 -20.21 0.74
CA ASP A 171 3.38 -20.99 1.71
C ASP A 171 3.32 -20.32 3.09
N ASP A 172 4.23 -19.39 3.37
CA ASP A 172 4.27 -18.63 4.63
C ASP A 172 3.34 -17.42 4.62
N ILE A 173 2.66 -17.13 3.52
CA ILE A 173 1.88 -15.90 3.36
C ILE A 173 0.40 -16.26 3.20
N GLU A 174 -0.45 -15.70 4.06
CA GLU A 174 -1.87 -16.02 4.06
C GLU A 174 -2.76 -14.79 4.23
N VAL A 175 -4.04 -14.97 3.93
CA VAL A 175 -5.08 -13.99 4.23
C VAL A 175 -5.89 -14.49 5.41
N ILE A 176 -6.07 -13.62 6.40
CA ILE A 176 -6.88 -13.86 7.59
C ILE A 176 -7.99 -12.80 7.68
N LEU A 177 -8.95 -12.99 8.59
CA LEU A 177 -10.09 -12.10 8.83
C LEU A 177 -11.04 -12.02 7.61
N TRP A 178 -11.06 -13.06 6.77
CA TRP A 178 -11.85 -13.07 5.54
C TRP A 178 -13.34 -12.84 5.79
N ASN A 179 -13.88 -13.51 6.81
CA ASN A 179 -15.31 -13.47 7.14
C ASN A 179 -15.75 -12.16 7.82
N THR A 180 -14.80 -11.31 8.20
CA THR A 180 -15.07 -10.03 8.88
C THR A 180 -15.31 -8.86 7.92
N GLY A 181 -15.12 -9.07 6.61
CA GLY A 181 -15.19 -8.01 5.60
C GLY A 181 -13.93 -7.13 5.51
N HIS A 182 -12.96 -7.33 6.40
CA HIS A 182 -11.68 -6.61 6.42
C HIS A 182 -10.48 -7.56 6.29
N PRO A 183 -10.36 -8.31 5.17
CA PRO A 183 -9.30 -9.28 5.00
C PRO A 183 -7.93 -8.62 4.93
N ILE A 184 -6.96 -9.19 5.61
CA ILE A 184 -5.56 -8.74 5.59
C ILE A 184 -4.62 -9.87 5.19
N ARG A 185 -3.60 -9.54 4.40
CA ARG A 185 -2.51 -10.45 4.04
C ARG A 185 -1.30 -10.24 4.94
N VAL A 186 -0.83 -11.35 5.52
CA VAL A 186 0.27 -11.40 6.49
C VAL A 186 1.23 -12.55 6.21
N ILE A 187 2.46 -12.43 6.69
CA ILE A 187 3.36 -13.56 6.91
C ILE A 187 2.90 -14.28 8.20
N LYS A 188 2.82 -15.60 8.13
CA LYS A 188 2.46 -16.49 9.24
C LYS A 188 3.41 -16.30 10.42
N ASN A 189 2.82 -16.22 11.60
CA ASN A 189 3.50 -16.10 12.89
C ASN A 189 2.51 -16.45 14.01
N SER A 190 3.00 -16.46 15.26
CA SER A 190 2.18 -16.81 16.42
C SER A 190 0.92 -15.93 16.56
N TRP A 191 0.98 -14.65 16.18
CA TRP A 191 -0.15 -13.73 16.20
C TRP A 191 -1.22 -14.10 15.17
N SER A 192 -0.85 -14.30 13.91
CA SER A 192 -1.79 -14.61 12.82
C SER A 192 -2.45 -15.97 13.04
N GLU A 193 -1.73 -16.96 13.57
CA GLU A 193 -2.30 -18.25 13.95
C GLU A 193 -3.37 -18.12 15.05
N LYS A 194 -3.13 -17.27 16.06
CA LYS A 194 -4.12 -17.00 17.12
C LYS A 194 -5.37 -16.35 16.55
N ILE A 195 -5.21 -15.35 15.68
CA ILE A 195 -6.33 -14.67 15.04
C ILE A 195 -7.12 -15.63 14.16
N LYS A 196 -6.45 -16.45 13.36
CA LYS A 196 -7.09 -17.43 12.47
C LYS A 196 -7.95 -18.44 13.23
N LYS A 197 -7.53 -18.88 14.42
CA LYS A 197 -8.33 -19.79 15.27
C LYS A 197 -9.65 -19.19 15.77
N ILE A 198 -9.76 -17.86 15.80
CA ILE A 198 -10.93 -17.16 16.31
C ILE A 198 -11.65 -16.34 15.22
N GLU A 199 -11.19 -16.35 13.98
CA GLU A 199 -11.67 -15.40 12.95
C GLU A 199 -13.16 -15.54 12.64
N ASP A 200 -13.70 -16.76 12.71
CA ASP A 200 -15.14 -17.03 12.52
C ASP A 200 -16.02 -16.48 13.66
N LYS A 201 -15.40 -16.09 14.77
CA LYS A 201 -16.06 -15.52 15.95
C LYS A 201 -15.83 -14.02 16.09
N ILE A 202 -14.98 -13.43 15.23
CA ILE A 202 -14.68 -12.00 15.27
C ILE A 202 -15.76 -11.25 14.49
N PHE A 203 -16.43 -10.33 15.18
CA PHE A 203 -17.33 -9.39 14.51
C PHE A 203 -16.53 -8.22 13.90
N PRO A 204 -16.99 -7.64 12.78
CA PRO A 204 -16.29 -6.52 12.13
C PRO A 204 -15.99 -5.35 13.08
N GLU A 205 -16.85 -5.08 14.06
CA GLU A 205 -16.71 -3.99 15.03
C GLU A 205 -15.57 -4.22 16.04
N GLU A 206 -15.14 -5.46 16.22
CA GLU A 206 -14.04 -5.83 17.13
C GLU A 206 -12.67 -5.61 16.49
N ILE A 207 -12.64 -5.39 15.18
CA ILE A 207 -11.43 -5.08 14.42
C ILE A 207 -11.04 -3.63 14.66
N LYS A 208 -10.10 -3.44 15.60
CA LYS A 208 -9.45 -2.15 15.81
C LYS A 208 -8.31 -1.98 14.82
N ALA A 209 -8.41 -0.98 13.94
CA ALA A 209 -7.37 -0.64 12.98
C ALA A 209 -5.97 -0.50 13.62
N GLU A 210 -5.91 0.02 14.84
CA GLU A 210 -4.66 0.14 15.62
C GLU A 210 -3.99 -1.20 15.93
N LYS A 211 -4.78 -2.27 16.12
CA LYS A 211 -4.27 -3.63 16.34
C LYS A 211 -3.80 -4.31 15.06
N ILE A 212 -4.29 -3.85 13.90
CA ILE A 212 -4.04 -4.45 12.59
C ILE A 212 -2.98 -3.71 11.77
N ALA A 213 -2.76 -2.41 12.03
CA ALA A 213 -1.89 -1.55 11.23
C ALA A 213 -0.41 -2.01 11.15
N GLY A 214 -0.02 -3.03 11.93
CA GLY A 214 1.37 -3.48 12.03
C GLY A 214 2.16 -2.55 12.94
N SER A 215 2.99 -3.13 13.81
CA SER A 215 4.00 -2.35 14.54
C SER A 215 5.33 -2.53 13.84
N LEU A 216 5.78 -1.50 13.13
CA LEU A 216 7.11 -1.54 12.48
C LEU A 216 8.25 -1.56 13.52
N GLY A 217 8.03 -0.97 14.70
CA GLY A 217 9.04 -0.83 15.76
C GLY A 217 9.02 -1.93 16.83
N GLY A 218 8.14 -2.92 16.74
CA GLY A 218 8.07 -4.01 17.71
C GLY A 218 9.27 -4.95 17.61
N GLN A 219 9.93 -5.24 18.74
CA GLN A 219 11.00 -6.24 18.77
C GLN A 219 10.46 -7.67 18.61
N ASN A 220 9.24 -7.93 19.11
CA ASN A 220 8.64 -9.25 19.02
C ASN A 220 7.73 -9.39 17.79
N VAL A 221 8.33 -9.82 16.67
CA VAL A 221 7.63 -10.07 15.40
C VAL A 221 6.62 -11.21 15.47
N GLU A 222 6.65 -12.04 16.52
CA GLU A 222 5.68 -13.13 16.70
C GLU A 222 4.34 -12.65 17.28
N GLU A 223 4.26 -11.44 17.82
CA GLU A 223 3.08 -10.92 18.52
C GLU A 223 2.37 -9.77 17.78
N ILE A 224 2.79 -9.48 16.55
CA ILE A 224 2.25 -8.39 15.74
C ILE A 224 1.80 -8.91 14.37
N PRO A 225 0.88 -8.21 13.68
CA PRO A 225 0.62 -8.50 12.27
C PRO A 225 1.83 -8.16 11.41
N LEU A 226 2.37 -9.17 10.72
CA LEU A 226 3.41 -9.01 9.71
C LEU A 226 2.78 -8.81 8.33
N LEU A 227 2.20 -7.64 8.09
CA LEU A 227 1.61 -7.27 6.80
C LEU A 227 2.66 -7.38 5.68
N ALA A 228 2.44 -8.28 4.72
CA ALA A 228 3.33 -8.45 3.57
C ALA A 228 2.55 -9.04 2.39
N GLY A 229 2.93 -8.66 1.17
CA GLY A 229 2.39 -9.22 -0.06
C GLY A 229 3.03 -10.55 -0.44
N LEU A 230 2.41 -11.28 -1.38
CA LEU A 230 2.99 -12.50 -1.97
C LEU A 230 4.37 -12.27 -2.60
N SER A 231 4.69 -11.02 -2.93
CA SER A 231 6.01 -10.57 -3.36
C SER A 231 7.15 -10.90 -2.38
N ALA A 232 6.86 -11.14 -1.08
CA ALA A 232 7.90 -11.53 -0.13
C ALA A 232 8.66 -12.79 -0.59
N ALA A 233 7.96 -13.74 -1.22
CA ALA A 233 8.56 -14.97 -1.75
C ALA A 233 9.59 -14.75 -2.86
N GLY A 234 9.62 -13.56 -3.48
CA GLY A 234 10.61 -13.18 -4.49
C GLY A 234 11.70 -12.24 -3.98
N ILE A 235 11.67 -11.87 -2.70
CA ILE A 235 12.59 -10.92 -2.07
C ILE A 235 13.63 -11.71 -1.28
N SER A 236 14.86 -11.80 -1.79
CA SER A 236 15.91 -12.64 -1.19
C SER A 236 16.95 -11.90 -0.35
N GLU A 237 16.91 -10.57 -0.32
CA GLU A 237 17.95 -9.77 0.34
C GLU A 237 17.47 -8.38 0.72
N ILE A 238 18.12 -7.76 1.72
CA ILE A 238 17.87 -6.39 2.17
C ILE A 238 18.79 -5.44 1.41
N LYS A 239 18.20 -4.53 0.63
CA LYS A 239 18.93 -3.56 -0.22
C LYS A 239 18.68 -2.12 0.22
N SER A 240 19.50 -1.18 -0.23
CA SER A 240 19.12 0.24 -0.12
C SER A 240 17.95 0.52 -1.06
N CYS A 241 17.12 1.51 -0.73
CA CYS A 241 16.06 1.98 -1.63
C CYS A 241 16.60 2.41 -3.00
N ALA A 242 17.80 3.00 -3.04
CA ALA A 242 18.45 3.40 -4.29
C ALA A 242 18.76 2.19 -5.18
N THR A 243 19.42 1.16 -4.63
CA THR A 243 19.77 -0.05 -5.38
C THR A 243 18.52 -0.78 -5.88
N ILE A 244 17.46 -0.88 -5.07
CA ILE A 244 16.17 -1.47 -5.49
C ILE A 244 15.63 -0.78 -6.76
N ILE A 245 15.63 0.56 -6.78
CA ILE A 245 15.13 1.32 -7.92
C ILE A 245 16.05 1.19 -9.13
N GLU A 246 17.36 1.30 -8.93
CA GLU A 246 18.36 1.21 -10.01
C GLU A 246 18.29 -0.12 -10.74
N GLU A 247 18.24 -1.24 -10.01
CA GLU A 247 18.11 -2.58 -10.58
C GLU A 247 16.82 -2.75 -11.38
N ILE A 248 15.68 -2.33 -10.84
CA ILE A 248 14.39 -2.41 -11.55
C ILE A 248 14.43 -1.59 -12.84
N VAL A 249 14.98 -0.37 -12.79
CA VAL A 249 15.09 0.50 -13.97
C VAL A 249 16.02 -0.10 -15.02
N GLU A 250 17.12 -0.71 -14.61
CA GLU A 250 18.07 -1.36 -15.53
C GLU A 250 17.48 -2.62 -16.17
N GLU A 251 16.80 -3.46 -15.39
CA GLU A 251 16.08 -4.63 -15.90
C GLU A 251 14.97 -4.23 -16.88
N LEU A 252 14.26 -3.13 -16.63
CA LEU A 252 13.23 -2.61 -17.56
C LEU A 252 13.80 -2.16 -18.91
N ARG A 253 15.07 -1.76 -18.97
CA ARG A 253 15.75 -1.35 -20.21
C ARG A 253 16.29 -2.52 -21.01
N THR A 254 16.61 -3.62 -20.34
CA THR A 254 17.37 -4.74 -20.89
C THR A 254 16.50 -5.94 -21.25
N LEU A 255 15.40 -6.16 -20.53
CA LEU A 255 14.38 -7.15 -20.87
C LEU A 255 13.58 -6.72 -22.08
#